data_AF-A0AB39MMD7-F1
#
_entry.id   AF-A0AB39MMD7-F1
#
_cell.length_a   1.000
_cell.length_b   1.000
_cell.length_c   1.000
_cell.angle_alpha   90.00
_cell.angle_beta   90.00
_cell.angle_gamma   90.00
#
_symmetry.space_group_name_H-M   'P 1'
#
loop_
_entity.id
_entity.type
_entity.pdbx_description
1 polymer ?
#
loop_
_entity_poly.entity_id
_entity_poly.type
_entity_poly.pdbx_seq_one_letter_code
_entity_poly.pdbx_strand_id
1 'polypeptide(L)'
;MAGPWAFPRELRDLQLRVRAEQQTPDWKTRYVVRAGVEGTINEFAHGHGIRHCRYRGQPKTHLQHVFTAIAVNIERLSGLPPTDEPPHHGHRPPSRPARHPRSKSWRTLGS
;
A
#
# COMPACT_ATOMS: atom_id res chain seq x y z
N MET A 1 -42.52 1.04 -2.51
CA MET A 1 -41.52 0.02 -2.15
C MET A 1 -40.33 0.18 -3.08
N ALA A 2 -39.15 0.54 -2.56
CA ALA A 2 -37.93 0.62 -3.37
C ALA A 2 -37.44 -0.81 -3.67
N GLY A 3 -37.26 -1.15 -4.95
CA GLY A 3 -36.88 -2.49 -5.40
C GLY A 3 -35.42 -2.86 -5.09
N PRO A 4 -35.00 -4.11 -5.39
CA PRO A 4 -33.70 -4.69 -5.01
C PRO A 4 -32.46 -4.06 -5.66
N TRP A 5 -32.58 -2.87 -6.27
CA TRP A 5 -31.52 -2.14 -6.95
C TRP A 5 -31.44 -0.66 -6.53
N ALA A 6 -32.10 -0.27 -5.44
CA ALA A 6 -32.12 1.11 -4.94
C ALA A 6 -30.90 1.51 -4.07
N PHE A 7 -29.76 0.82 -4.23
CA PHE A 7 -28.54 1.02 -3.43
C PHE A 7 -27.55 2.15 -3.83
N PRO A 8 -27.63 2.84 -4.99
CA PRO A 8 -26.58 3.80 -5.36
C PRO A 8 -26.47 5.05 -4.45
N ARG A 9 -27.59 5.51 -3.89
CA ARG A 9 -27.60 6.68 -3.00
C ARG A 9 -27.20 6.31 -1.58
N GLU A 10 -27.76 5.24 -1.03
CA GLU A 10 -27.42 4.77 0.32
C GLU A 10 -25.95 4.39 0.45
N LEU A 11 -25.38 3.68 -0.54
CA LEU A 11 -23.96 3.34 -0.54
C LEU A 11 -23.08 4.59 -0.64
N ARG A 12 -23.48 5.57 -1.45
CA ARG A 12 -22.78 6.86 -1.56
C ARG A 12 -22.81 7.61 -0.24
N ASP A 13 -23.96 7.68 0.41
CA ASP A 13 -24.13 8.39 1.68
C ASP A 13 -23.30 7.72 2.78
N LEU A 14 -23.27 6.38 2.80
CA LEU A 14 -22.38 5.62 3.69
C LEU A 14 -20.90 5.91 3.41
N GLN A 15 -20.48 5.92 2.14
CA GLN A 15 -19.10 6.27 1.76
C GLN A 15 -18.72 7.70 2.18
N LEU A 16 -19.63 8.67 2.04
CA LEU A 16 -19.41 10.05 2.44
C LEU A 16 -19.26 10.17 3.95
N ARG A 17 -20.12 9.51 4.73
CA ARG A 17 -20.02 9.46 6.20
C ARG A 17 -18.70 8.86 6.65
N VAL A 18 -18.35 7.69 6.11
CA VAL A 18 -17.06 7.04 6.41
C VAL A 18 -15.89 7.97 6.08
N ARG A 19 -15.86 8.61 4.90
CA ARG A 19 -14.78 9.55 4.54
C ARG A 19 -14.67 10.73 5.49
N ALA A 20 -15.79 11.26 5.98
CA ALA A 20 -15.79 12.32 6.98
C ALA A 20 -15.19 11.84 8.30
N GLU A 21 -15.56 10.65 8.76
CA GLU A 21 -14.96 10.01 9.96
C GLU A 21 -13.46 9.82 9.80
N GLN A 22 -12.97 9.45 8.61
CA GLN A 22 -11.54 9.26 8.34
C GLN A 22 -10.70 10.53 8.55
N GLN A 23 -11.31 11.71 8.47
CA GLN A 23 -10.59 12.97 8.70
C GLN A 23 -10.31 13.24 10.18
N THR A 24 -11.04 12.59 11.08
CA THR A 24 -10.91 12.81 12.52
C THR A 24 -9.59 12.27 13.08
N PRO A 25 -8.98 12.94 14.08
CA PRO A 25 -7.76 12.46 14.73
C PRO A 25 -7.94 11.06 15.34
N ASP A 26 -9.05 10.80 16.03
CA ASP A 26 -9.32 9.51 16.68
C ASP A 26 -9.42 8.35 15.69
N TRP A 27 -10.00 8.61 14.51
CA TRP A 27 -9.99 7.62 13.44
C TRP A 27 -8.58 7.36 12.94
N LYS A 28 -7.80 8.42 12.66
CA LYS A 28 -6.42 8.31 12.19
C LYS A 28 -5.56 7.54 13.18
N THR A 29 -5.63 7.85 14.47
CA THR A 29 -4.89 7.16 15.54
C THR A 29 -5.18 5.66 15.55
N ARG A 30 -6.45 5.26 15.48
CA ARG A 30 -6.83 3.84 15.40
C ARG A 30 -6.36 3.18 14.09
N TYR A 31 -6.29 3.94 13.00
CA TYR A 31 -5.95 3.42 11.68
C TYR A 31 -4.43 3.36 11.40
N VAL A 32 -3.58 4.01 12.20
CA VAL A 32 -2.11 4.04 11.99
C VAL A 32 -1.52 2.64 11.79
N VAL A 33 -1.89 1.68 12.63
CA VAL A 33 -1.36 0.31 12.56
C VAL A 33 -1.70 -0.34 11.22
N ARG A 34 -2.96 -0.22 10.80
CA ARG A 34 -3.43 -0.78 9.53
C ARG A 34 -2.78 -0.09 8.33
N ALA A 35 -2.67 1.23 8.35
CA ALA A 35 -1.98 1.99 7.33
C ALA A 35 -0.51 1.57 7.20
N GLY A 36 0.17 1.26 8.32
CA GLY A 36 1.54 0.74 8.32
C GLY A 36 1.67 -0.64 7.65
N VAL A 37 0.73 -1.54 7.91
CA VAL A 37 0.67 -2.87 7.26
C VAL A 37 0.41 -2.73 5.76
N GLU A 38 -0.60 -1.94 5.37
CA GLU A 38 -0.94 -1.71 3.97
C GLU A 38 0.22 -1.03 3.22
N GLY A 39 0.90 -0.06 3.87
CA GLY A 39 2.10 0.57 3.34
C GLY A 39 3.23 -0.42 3.09
N THR A 40 3.44 -1.37 4.01
CA THR A 40 4.42 -2.44 3.85
C THR A 40 4.05 -3.37 2.68
N ILE A 41 2.80 -3.84 2.61
CA ILE A 41 2.33 -4.68 1.50
C ILE A 41 2.52 -3.95 0.16
N ASN A 42 2.23 -2.65 0.12
CA ASN A 42 2.40 -1.83 -1.07
C ASN A 42 3.88 -1.72 -1.49
N GLU A 43 4.79 -1.50 -0.54
CA GLU A 43 6.25 -1.48 -0.77
C GLU A 43 6.74 -2.81 -1.34
N PHE A 44 6.37 -3.94 -0.73
CA PHE A 44 6.73 -5.27 -1.23
C PHE A 44 6.15 -5.57 -2.62
N ALA A 45 4.89 -5.22 -2.87
CA ALA A 45 4.22 -5.51 -4.12
C ALA A 45 4.73 -4.66 -5.28
N HIS A 46 4.86 -3.34 -5.08
CA HIS A 46 5.20 -2.40 -6.14
C HIS A 46 6.67 -1.99 -6.19
N GLY A 47 7.37 -2.00 -5.05
CA GLY A 47 8.80 -1.70 -4.97
C GLY A 47 9.67 -2.92 -5.27
N HIS A 48 9.26 -4.12 -4.83
CA HIS A 48 10.11 -5.32 -4.91
C HIS A 48 9.49 -6.49 -5.69
N GLY A 49 8.29 -6.30 -6.26
CA GLY A 49 7.69 -7.29 -7.18
C GLY A 49 7.33 -8.63 -6.54
N ILE A 50 7.02 -8.67 -5.23
CA ILE A 50 6.83 -9.93 -4.47
C ILE A 50 5.74 -10.86 -5.02
N ARG A 51 4.81 -10.32 -5.83
CA ARG A 51 3.74 -11.07 -6.50
C ARG A 51 4.22 -11.95 -7.66
N HIS A 52 5.46 -11.76 -8.11
CA HIS A 52 6.06 -12.54 -9.17
C HIS A 52 7.28 -13.30 -8.64
N CYS A 53 7.20 -14.63 -8.62
CA CYS A 53 8.29 -15.51 -8.24
C CYS A 53 8.92 -16.12 -9.50
N ARG A 54 10.25 -16.05 -9.62
CA ARG A 54 10.98 -16.70 -10.72
C ARG A 54 11.03 -18.22 -10.55
N TYR A 55 10.92 -18.68 -9.31
CA TYR A 55 11.03 -20.08 -8.96
C TYR A 55 9.68 -20.78 -8.90
N ARG A 56 9.68 -22.08 -9.20
CA ARG A 56 8.50 -22.94 -9.09
C ARG A 56 8.55 -23.76 -7.80
N GLY A 57 7.38 -23.93 -7.17
CA GLY A 57 7.20 -24.68 -5.93
C GLY A 57 7.27 -23.80 -4.68
N GLN A 58 6.42 -24.11 -3.68
CA GLN A 58 6.27 -23.31 -2.47
C GLN A 58 7.58 -23.09 -1.68
N PRO A 59 8.46 -24.10 -1.50
CA PRO A 59 9.69 -23.90 -0.73
C PRO A 59 10.61 -22.82 -1.32
N LYS A 60 10.78 -22.81 -2.65
CA LYS A 60 11.63 -21.83 -3.34
C LYS A 60 10.98 -20.44 -3.35
N THR A 61 9.66 -20.37 -3.51
CA THR A 61 8.91 -19.12 -3.38
C THR A 61 9.05 -18.51 -1.99
N HIS A 62 8.95 -19.34 -0.95
CA HIS A 62 9.13 -18.90 0.44
C HIS A 62 10.53 -18.30 0.66
N LEU A 63 11.58 -18.97 0.18
CA LEU A 63 12.95 -18.43 0.26
C LEU A 63 13.09 -17.09 -0.47
N GLN A 64 12.51 -16.95 -1.66
CA GLN A 64 12.50 -15.67 -2.37
C GLN A 64 11.83 -14.58 -1.51
N HIS A 65 10.67 -14.87 -0.92
CA HIS A 65 9.94 -13.93 -0.06
C HIS A 65 10.71 -13.53 1.19
N VAL A 66 11.35 -14.49 1.87
CA VAL A 66 12.19 -14.23 3.05
C VAL A 66 13.37 -13.33 2.68
N PHE A 67 14.08 -13.62 1.59
CA PHE A 67 15.20 -12.78 1.15
C PHE A 67 14.76 -11.38 0.74
N THR A 68 13.62 -11.25 0.05
CA THR A 68 13.04 -9.93 -0.23
C THR A 68 12.73 -9.18 1.06
N ALA A 69 12.18 -9.85 2.09
CA ALA A 69 11.89 -9.20 3.37
C ALA A 69 13.14 -8.72 4.12
N ILE A 70 14.20 -9.53 4.09
CA ILE A 70 15.50 -9.13 4.63
C ILE A 70 16.04 -7.91 3.88
N ALA A 71 16.01 -7.92 2.54
CA ALA A 71 16.49 -6.80 1.73
C ALA A 71 15.73 -5.50 2.02
N VAL A 72 14.39 -5.55 2.11
CA VAL A 72 13.55 -4.40 2.47
C VAL A 72 13.91 -3.87 3.86
N ASN A 73 14.14 -4.75 4.83
CA ASN A 73 14.51 -4.32 6.19
C ASN A 73 15.89 -3.65 6.21
N ILE A 74 16.86 -4.14 5.43
CA ILE A 74 18.18 -3.51 5.28
C ILE A 74 18.05 -2.12 4.64
N GLU A 75 17.27 -1.99 3.56
CA GLU A 75 17.03 -0.69 2.90
C GLU A 75 16.34 0.32 3.84
N ARG A 76 15.41 -0.15 4.66
CA ARG A 76 14.77 0.69 5.69
C ARG A 76 15.78 1.19 6.70
N LEU A 77 16.64 0.30 7.21
CA LEU A 77 17.69 0.64 8.18
C LEU A 77 18.72 1.59 7.58
N SER A 78 19.12 1.41 6.32
CA SER A 78 20.09 2.30 5.67
C SER A 78 19.56 3.71 5.41
N GLY A 79 18.24 3.86 5.28
CA GLY A 79 17.57 5.15 5.14
C GLY A 79 17.26 5.86 6.46
N LEU A 80 17.46 5.20 7.62
CA LEU A 80 17.35 5.88 8.90
C LEU A 80 18.56 6.80 9.10
N PRO A 81 18.35 8.05 9.57
CA PRO A 81 19.46 8.88 9.99
C PRO A 81 20.21 8.18 11.13
N PRO A 82 21.55 8.28 11.20
CA PRO A 82 22.29 7.83 12.38
C PRO A 82 21.85 8.71 13.56
N THR A 83 20.96 8.19 14.40
CA THR A 83 20.44 8.93 15.55
C THR A 83 21.22 8.60 16.82
N ASP A 84 21.74 9.66 17.44
CA ASP A 84 21.81 9.78 18.91
C ASP A 84 20.55 10.48 19.49
N GLU A 85 19.59 10.91 18.65
CA GLU A 85 18.35 11.59 19.08
C GLU A 85 17.13 10.64 19.07
N PRO A 86 16.18 10.75 20.02
CA PRO A 86 15.05 9.85 20.12
C PRO A 86 14.09 9.98 18.92
N PRO A 87 13.46 8.87 18.49
CA PRO A 87 12.70 8.85 17.24
C PRO A 87 11.49 9.78 17.31
N HIS A 88 11.47 10.80 16.46
CA HIS A 88 10.25 11.52 16.14
C HIS A 88 9.33 10.59 15.33
N HIS A 89 8.14 10.28 15.85
CA HIS A 89 7.05 9.63 15.11
C HIS A 89 6.47 10.58 14.05
N GLY A 90 7.31 11.02 13.11
CA GLY A 90 6.94 11.87 11.99
C GLY A 90 6.72 11.02 10.74
N HIS A 91 5.65 11.32 10.02
CA HIS A 91 5.26 10.69 8.76
C HIS A 91 6.45 10.34 7.86
N ARG A 92 6.57 9.05 7.52
CA ARG A 92 7.53 8.53 6.52
C ARG A 92 7.34 9.32 5.22
N PRO A 93 8.41 9.81 4.57
CA PRO A 93 8.29 10.40 3.24
C PRO A 93 7.74 9.36 2.27
N PRO A 94 6.89 9.74 1.31
CA PRO A 94 6.38 8.79 0.33
C PRO A 94 7.55 8.15 -0.42
N SER A 95 7.48 6.83 -0.62
CA SER A 95 8.40 6.13 -1.50
C SER A 95 8.37 6.82 -2.87
N ARG A 96 9.54 7.22 -3.39
CA ARG A 96 9.65 7.81 -4.73
C ARG A 96 8.99 6.83 -5.70
N PRO A 97 7.99 7.26 -6.50
CA PRO A 97 7.42 6.36 -7.49
C PRO A 97 8.54 5.91 -8.43
N ALA A 98 8.66 4.60 -8.62
CA ALA A 98 9.55 4.04 -9.62
C ALA A 98 9.26 4.74 -10.96
N ARG A 99 10.30 5.34 -11.54
CA ARG A 99 10.23 6.09 -12.80
C ARG A 99 10.19 5.10 -13.97
N HIS A 100 9.22 4.19 -13.97
CA HIS A 100 8.96 3.31 -15.10
C HIS A 100 8.00 4.00 -16.06
N PRO A 101 8.32 4.08 -17.36
CA PRO A 101 7.39 4.61 -18.34
C PRO A 101 6.15 3.71 -18.38
N ARG A 102 5.00 4.21 -17.92
CA ARG A 102 3.71 3.56 -18.19
C ARG A 102 3.52 3.51 -19.70
N SER A 103 3.52 2.31 -20.27
CA SER A 103 3.05 2.08 -21.63
C SER A 103 1.64 2.64 -21.77
N LYS A 104 1.47 3.63 -22.64
CA LYS A 104 0.17 4.16 -23.08
C LYS A 104 -0.30 3.31 -24.26
N SER A 105 -1.02 2.23 -24.02
CA SER A 105 -1.67 1.49 -25.11
C SER A 105 -2.94 0.78 -24.65
N TRP A 106 -3.99 1.54 -24.32
CA TRP A 106 -5.36 1.01 -24.22
C TRP A 106 -6.43 2.00 -24.74
N ARG A 107 -6.04 3.00 -25.53
CA ARG A 107 -6.99 3.91 -26.18
C ARG A 107 -6.71 3.94 -27.68
N THR A 108 -7.33 3.00 -28.40
CA THR A 108 -7.89 3.12 -29.77
C THR A 108 -8.12 1.72 -30.33
N LEU A 109 -9.29 1.13 -30.05
CA LEU A 109 -9.93 0.12 -30.90
C LEU A 109 -11.43 0.37 -30.74
N GLY A 110 -12.02 1.00 -31.74
CA GLY A 110 -13.40 1.47 -31.75
C GLY A 110 -13.55 2.65 -32.69
N SER A 111 -13.40 2.38 -34.00
CA SER A 111 -14.04 3.14 -35.08
C SER A 111 -14.96 2.19 -35.80
#